data_AF-G0S0Q2-F1
#
_entry.id   AF-G0S0Q2-F1
#
_cell.length_a   1.000
_cell.length_b   1.000
_cell.length_c   1.000
_cell.angle_alpha   90.00
_cell.angle_beta   90.00
_cell.angle_gamma   90.00
#
_symmetry.space_group_name_H-M   'P 1'
#
loop_
_entity.id
_entity.type
_entity.pdbx_description
1 polymer ?
#
loop_
_entity_poly.entity_id
_entity_poly.type
_entity_poly.pdbx_seq_one_letter_code
_entity_poly.pdbx_strand_id
1 'polypeptide(L)' 'MCNFIQREYDCGHFRWIASKWCRAYTITHKRCPPDVTHFECVDTICGDCKAKQRPPVPWENLIMRHNNRWGL' A
#
# COMPACT_ATOMS: atom_id res chain seq x y z
N MET A 1 11.15 1.71 -7.88
CA MET A 1 11.92 2.14 -6.71
C MET A 1 12.43 0.88 -6.07
N CYS A 2 13.57 0.92 -5.42
CA CYS A 2 14.16 -0.29 -4.82
C CYS A 2 14.22 -0.17 -3.30
N ASN A 3 14.40 1.04 -2.75
CA ASN A 3 14.37 1.24 -1.31
C ASN A 3 12.94 1.53 -0.85
N PHE A 4 12.51 0.84 0.19
CA PHE A 4 11.20 0.95 0.80
C PHE A 4 11.33 1.18 2.31
N ILE A 5 10.31 1.84 2.86
CA ILE A 5 10.08 1.96 4.30
C ILE A 5 8.90 1.05 4.63
N GLN A 6 9.06 0.18 5.61
CA GLN A 6 7.92 -0.54 6.17
C GLN A 6 7.27 0.32 7.24
N ARG A 7 6.04 0.76 6.99
CA ARG A 7 5.23 1.46 7.97
C ARG A 7 4.19 0.52 8.56
N GLU A 8 4.22 0.35 9.87
CA GLU A 8 3.29 -0.44 10.66
C GLU A 8 2.23 0.46 11.31
N TYR A 9 1.00 -0.02 11.34
CA TYR A 9 -0.18 0.71 11.81
C TYR A 9 -0.82 -0.04 12.98
N ASP A 10 -1.51 0.68 13.88
CA ASP A 10 -2.20 0.10 15.05
C ASP A 10 -3.20 -1.00 14.74
N CYS A 11 -3.77 -0.99 13.53
CA CYS A 11 -4.65 -2.07 13.07
C CYS A 11 -3.91 -3.38 12.73
N GLY A 12 -2.60 -3.49 13.00
CA GLY A 12 -1.77 -4.67 12.72
C GLY A 12 -1.37 -4.84 11.25
N HIS A 13 -1.73 -3.90 10.39
CA HIS A 13 -1.33 -3.90 8.99
C HIS A 13 0.01 -3.17 8.82
N PHE A 14 0.74 -3.50 7.76
CA PHE A 14 1.90 -2.72 7.32
C PHE A 14 1.77 -2.35 5.84
N ARG A 15 2.51 -1.32 5.42
CA ARG A 15 2.67 -0.94 4.01
C ARG A 15 4.13 -0.63 3.70
N TRP A 16 4.58 -1.05 2.52
CA TRP A 16 5.85 -0.61 1.98
C TRP A 16 5.68 0.71 1.23
N ILE A 17 6.27 1.76 1.76
CA ILE A 17 6.29 3.10 1.18
C ILE A 17 7.58 3.24 0.39
N ALA A 18 7.47 3.55 -0.89
CA ALA A 18 8.64 3.74 -1.72
C ALA A 18 9.42 4.97 -1.27
N SER A 19 10.71 4.80 -0.97
CA SER A 19 11.57 5.87 -0.44
C SER A 19 12.42 6.48 -1.54
N LYS A 20 13.32 5.67 -2.12
CA LYS A 20 14.34 6.17 -3.07
C LYS A 20 14.60 5.19 -4.20
N TRP A 21 14.99 5.76 -5.34
CA TRP A 21 15.60 5.01 -6.44
C TRP A 21 17.10 4.84 -6.17
N CYS A 22 17.58 3.61 -6.20
CA CYS A 22 19.01 3.30 -6.19
C CYS A 22 19.65 3.78 -7.50
N ARG A 23 20.96 4.07 -7.42
CA ARG A 23 21.75 4.54 -8.56
C ARG A 23 21.71 3.58 -9.76
N ALA A 24 21.64 2.27 -9.51
CA ALA A 24 21.53 1.28 -10.57
C ALA A 24 20.24 1.47 -11.41
N TYR A 25 19.11 1.75 -10.75
CA TYR A 25 17.85 2.02 -11.44
C TYR A 25 17.94 3.31 -12.27
N THR A 26 18.53 4.37 -11.73
CA THR A 26 18.61 5.67 -12.44
C THR A 26 19.43 5.60 -13.73
N ILE A 27 20.33 4.62 -13.85
CA ILE A 27 21.15 4.41 -15.04
C ILE A 27 20.47 3.41 -16.00
N THR A 28 19.92 2.31 -15.47
CA THR A 28 19.50 1.18 -16.29
C THR A 28 17.99 1.13 -16.55
N HIS A 29 17.20 1.84 -15.76
CA HIS A 29 15.73 1.72 -15.68
C HIS A 29 15.21 0.29 -15.45
N LYS A 30 16.07 -0.65 -15.05
CA LYS A 30 15.68 -2.02 -14.71
C LYS A 30 15.17 -2.07 -13.28
N ARG A 31 14.04 -2.75 -13.05
CA ARG A 31 13.52 -2.97 -11.70
C ARG A 31 14.54 -3.78 -10.89
N CYS A 32 14.87 -3.28 -9.71
CA CYS A 32 15.67 -4.00 -8.74
C CYS A 32 14.75 -4.75 -7.77
N PRO A 33 15.27 -5.76 -7.05
CA PRO A 33 14.58 -6.32 -5.90
C PRO A 33 14.21 -5.23 -4.88
N PRO A 34 13.08 -5.36 -4.17
CA PRO A 34 12.75 -4.45 -3.08
C PRO A 34 13.71 -4.66 -1.90
N ASP A 35 14.15 -3.56 -1.32
CA ASP A 35 15.01 -3.48 -0.15
C ASP A 35 14.34 -2.60 0.90
N VAL A 36 14.06 -3.13 2.09
CA VAL A 36 13.42 -2.40 3.18
C VAL A 36 14.50 -1.78 4.05
N THR A 37 14.66 -0.47 3.96
CA THR A 37 15.78 0.25 4.59
C THR A 37 15.42 0.89 5.93
N HIS A 38 14.13 0.99 6.26
CA HIS A 38 13.65 1.65 7.48
C HIS A 38 12.29 1.10 7.91
N PHE A 39 12.03 1.18 9.22
CA PHE A 39 10.79 0.75 9.85
C PHE A 39 10.20 1.92 10.64
N GLU A 40 8.92 2.18 10.44
CA GLU A 40 8.15 3.21 11.13
C GLU A 40 6.92 2.60 11.79
N CYS A 41 6.67 2.93 13.06
CA CYS A 41 5.42 2.60 13.74
C CYS A 41 4.57 3.87 13.87
N VAL A 42 3.28 3.79 13.54
CA VAL A 42 2.38 4.94 13.60
C VAL A 42 1.11 4.56 14.33
N ASP A 43 0.73 5.40 15.31
CA ASP A 43 -0.45 5.25 16.17
C ASP A 43 -1.78 5.59 15.45
N THR A 44 -1.89 5.21 14.17
CA THR A 44 -3.10 5.41 13.39
C THR A 44 -3.45 4.15 12.63
N ILE A 45 -4.74 3.93 12.38
CA ILE A 45 -5.18 2.83 11.53
C ILE A 45 -4.85 3.10 10.04
N CYS A 46 -4.63 2.03 9.28
CA CYS A 46 -4.27 2.12 7.87
C CYS A 46 -5.42 2.67 7.01
N GLY A 47 -5.11 3.11 5.78
CA GLY A 47 -6.10 3.69 4.87
C GLY A 47 -7.27 2.76 4.52
N ASP A 48 -7.03 1.45 4.42
CA ASP A 48 -8.09 0.48 4.08
C ASP A 48 -9.05 0.26 5.26
N CYS A 49 -8.52 0.21 6.49
CA CYS A 49 -9.33 0.18 7.70
C CYS A 49 -10.14 1.47 7.87
N LYS A 50 -9.54 2.63 7.58
CA LYS A 50 -10.26 3.93 7.58
C LYS A 50 -11.41 3.92 6.56
N ALA A 51 -11.15 3.41 5.35
CA ALA A 51 -12.17 3.33 4.30
C ALA A 51 -13.34 2.42 4.66
N LYS A 52 -13.12 1.36 5.44
CA LYS A 52 -14.20 0.48 5.94
C LYS A 52 -15.03 1.10 7.07
N GLN A 53 -14.46 2.05 7.81
CA GLN A 53 -15.15 2.72 8.94
C GLN A 53 -15.97 3.94 8.50
N ARG A 54 -15.73 4.47 7.29
CA ARG A 54 -16.50 5.62 6.80
C ARG A 54 -17.95 5.23 6.52
N PRO A 55 -18.93 6.12 6.73
CA PRO A 55 -20.29 5.87 6.31
C PRO A 55 -20.34 5.70 4.79
N PRO A 56 -21.20 4.81 4.27
CA PRO A 56 -21.33 4.60 2.83
C PRO A 56 -21.81 5.90 2.17
N VAL A 57 -21.16 6.28 1.08
CA VAL A 57 -21.61 7.43 0.28
C VAL A 57 -22.60 6.97 -0.79
N PRO A 58 -23.68 7.72 -1.10
CA PRO A 58 -24.74 7.23 -1.99
C PRO A 58 -24.27 6.76 -3.37
N TRP A 59 -23.21 7.39 -3.90
CA TRP A 59 -22.62 7.06 -5.19
C TRP A 59 -21.63 5.89 -5.14
N GLU A 60 -21.23 5.41 -3.96
CA GLU A 60 -20.20 4.36 -3.82
C GLU A 60 -20.60 3.08 -4.53
N ASN A 61 -21.87 2.69 -4.37
CA ASN A 61 -22.46 1.52 -5.00
C ASN A 61 -22.48 1.61 -6.54
N LEU A 62 -22.36 2.81 -7.12
CA LEU A 62 -22.33 3.03 -8.58
C LEU A 62 -20.97 2.71 -9.20
N ILE A 63 -19.90 2.66 -8.40
CA ILE A 63 -18.53 2.38 -8.85
C ILE A 63 -17.98 1.05 -8.32
N MET A 64 -18.72 0.37 -7.44
CA MET A 64 -18.35 -0.96 -6.98
C MET A 64 -18.44 -1.94 -8.15
N ARG A 65 -17.29 -2.33 -8.68
CA ARG A 65 -17.22 -3.40 -9.68
C ARG A 65 -17.55 -4.71 -8.96
N HIS A 66 -18.74 -5.26 -9.18
CA HIS A 66 -19.08 -6.61 -8.72
C HIS A 66 -18.02 -7.59 -9.27
N ASN A 67 -17.11 -8.01 -8.40
CA ASN A 67 -16.12 -9.01 -8.73
C ASN A 67 -16.79 -10.38 -8.63
N ASN A 68 -17.42 -10.83 -9.72
CA ASN A 68 -17.79 -12.24 -9.87
C ASN A 68 -16.50 -13.05 -10.00
N ARG A 69 -15.83 -13.33 -8.87
CA ARG A 69 -14.75 -14.30 -8.76
C ARG A 69 -15.05 -15.25 -7.62
N TRP A 70 -15.94 -16.19 -7.91
CA TRP A 70 -16.00 -17.49 -7.25
C TRP A 70 -16.16 -18.56 -8.33
N GLY A 71 -15.20 -19.49 -8.37
CA GLY A 71 -15.40 -20.86 -8.85
C GLY A 71 -15.00 -21.20 -10.29
N LEU A 72 -13.71 -21.48 -10.51
CA LEU A 72 -13.19 -22.80 -10.92
C LEU A 72 -11.66 -22.81 -10.77
#